data_AF-R5AF18-F1
#
_entry.id   AF-R5AF18-F1
#
_cell.length_a   1.000
_cell.length_b   1.000
_cell.length_c   1.000
_cell.angle_alpha   90.00
_cell.angle_beta   90.00
_cell.angle_gamma   90.00
#
_symmetry.space_group_name_H-M   'P 1'
#
loop_
_entity.id
_entity.type
_entity.pdbx_description
1 polymer ?
#
loop_
_entity_poly.entity_id
_entity_poly.type
_entity_poly.pdbx_seq_one_letter_code
_entity_poly.pdbx_strand_id
1 'polypeptide(L)'
;MDTLASFNIAVKILDYSVGPVITRFELQPAPGVRVSRITGLSNDIALALAAPRVRIEAPIPGKAAVGIEIPNKNAIPVVLREIVESREFMKAASPITLAFGKDIAGKVITADLAKMPHLLIAGSTGSGKSVCINDLIISMVYKSSPAELRMILVDPKVVELSVYATLPHLLIPVVTEPKKAAGALRWAVNEMMQRYRKFSELGARDLARYNELQQEESTRLPKLVVIIDELAVLMMVAPDEVEDSICRIAQLGRAAGIHLIVATQRPSADIITGLIKANIPSRCAFAVSSGIDSRIILDATGAEKLLGRGDMLFPPNGAGKPTRLQCAFVSDEEVERVVGYFREQQRQPSFDEKFISEVTNAAKGGATGGVFGEGKQEDELLGEAVRIVLESGSASISMIQRRLRVGYARAARLIDIMEQHGYVSGFDGSKPRRVLIKQSEYDRLFGGAGEEDDPDAADSLSPEEDVPPFDTDTEEEA
;
A
#
# COMPACT_ATOMS: atom_id res chain seq x y z
N MET A 1 5.18 18.06 43.56
CA MET A 1 5.47 19.48 43.89
C MET A 1 6.89 19.59 44.39
N ASP A 2 7.25 18.85 45.44
CA ASP A 2 8.58 18.84 46.06
C ASP A 2 9.71 18.59 45.06
N THR A 3 9.53 17.64 44.13
CA THR A 3 10.47 17.37 43.04
C THR A 3 10.80 18.60 42.18
N LEU A 4 9.83 19.43 41.84
CA LEU A 4 10.09 20.63 41.02
C LEU A 4 10.66 21.77 41.88
N ALA A 5 10.23 21.84 43.15
CA ALA A 5 10.78 22.78 44.12
C ALA A 5 12.28 22.53 44.38
N SER A 6 12.74 21.27 44.43
CA SER A 6 14.16 20.93 44.58
C SER A 6 15.02 21.39 43.40
N PHE A 7 14.42 21.63 42.22
CA PHE A 7 15.09 22.25 41.07
C PHE A 7 14.91 23.77 41.01
N ASN A 8 14.41 24.41 42.08
CA ASN A 8 14.06 25.84 42.12
C ASN A 8 13.05 26.23 41.03
N ILE A 9 12.04 25.38 40.80
CA ILE A 9 10.93 25.63 39.88
C ILE A 9 9.63 25.67 40.67
N ALA A 10 9.12 26.88 40.89
CA ALA A 10 7.81 27.09 41.47
C ALA A 10 6.70 26.80 40.44
N VAL A 11 5.81 25.88 40.78
CA VAL A 11 4.63 25.53 40.00
C VAL A 11 3.42 25.42 40.92
N LYS A 12 2.21 25.47 40.35
CA LYS A 12 0.96 25.12 41.03
C LYS A 12 0.28 23.98 40.26
N ILE A 13 -0.19 22.94 40.95
CA ILE A 13 -1.08 21.94 40.33
C ILE A 13 -2.45 22.59 40.16
N LEU A 14 -2.95 22.60 38.93
CA LEU A 14 -4.29 23.06 38.59
C LEU A 14 -5.30 21.91 38.66
N ASP A 15 -4.93 20.77 38.08
CA ASP A 15 -5.81 19.62 37.93
C ASP A 15 -4.97 18.35 37.71
N TYR A 16 -5.63 17.18 37.75
CA TYR A 16 -5.04 15.91 37.35
C TYR A 16 -6.08 15.01 36.68
N SER A 17 -5.63 14.20 35.72
CA SER A 17 -6.46 13.20 35.04
C SER A 17 -5.81 11.83 35.16
N VAL A 18 -6.54 10.88 35.75
CA VAL A 18 -6.08 9.49 35.93
C VAL A 18 -6.59 8.65 34.75
N GLY A 19 -5.67 8.23 33.90
CA GLY A 19 -5.94 7.28 32.82
C GLY A 19 -5.59 5.84 33.21
N PRO A 20 -5.76 4.89 32.28
CA PRO A 20 -5.49 3.47 32.55
C PRO A 20 -4.00 3.17 32.87
N VAL A 21 -3.08 3.82 32.15
CA VAL A 21 -1.63 3.54 32.21
C VAL A 21 -0.82 4.70 32.80
N ILE A 22 -1.33 5.92 32.68
CA ILE A 22 -0.65 7.13 33.17
C ILE A 22 -1.63 8.03 33.94
N THR A 23 -1.06 8.89 34.78
CA THR A 23 -1.73 10.05 35.36
C THR A 23 -1.09 11.31 34.82
N ARG A 24 -1.90 12.22 34.26
CA ARG A 24 -1.46 13.54 33.82
C ARG A 24 -1.72 14.56 34.92
N PHE A 25 -0.69 15.27 35.34
CA PHE A 25 -0.81 16.43 36.22
C PHE A 25 -0.70 17.71 35.41
N GLU A 26 -1.67 18.61 35.54
CA GLU A 26 -1.67 19.92 34.90
C GLU A 26 -1.04 20.94 35.83
N LEU A 27 0.08 21.53 35.38
CA LEU A 27 0.89 22.45 36.18
C LEU A 27 0.87 23.84 35.57
N GLN A 28 0.69 24.85 36.41
CA GLN A 28 0.91 26.25 36.05
C GLN A 28 2.29 26.69 36.58
N PRO A 29 3.26 26.98 35.71
CA PRO A 29 4.53 27.57 36.12
C PRO A 29 4.32 28.98 36.68
N ALA A 30 5.09 29.36 37.70
CA ALA A 30 5.10 30.74 38.19
C ALA A 30 5.60 31.72 37.10
N PRO A 31 5.20 33.00 37.14
CA PRO A 31 5.68 34.01 36.21
C PRO A 31 7.21 34.04 36.12
N GLY A 32 7.74 34.09 34.90
CA GLY A 32 9.19 34.10 34.63
C GLY A 32 9.84 32.72 34.54
N VAL A 33 9.16 31.63 34.93
CA VAL A 33 9.66 30.26 34.72
C VAL A 33 9.55 29.90 33.23
N ARG A 34 10.71 29.71 32.57
CA ARG A 34 10.75 29.26 31.18
C ARG A 34 10.29 27.80 31.09
N VAL A 35 9.36 27.53 30.17
CA VAL A 35 8.86 26.18 29.88
C VAL A 35 10.00 25.21 29.52
N SER A 36 11.01 25.69 28.79
CA SER A 36 12.18 24.89 28.40
C SER A 36 12.95 24.30 29.58
N ARG A 37 12.94 24.99 30.75
CA ARG A 37 13.56 24.51 31.99
C ARG A 37 12.84 23.30 32.54
N ILE A 38 11.50 23.28 32.46
CA ILE A 38 10.69 22.14 32.91
C ILE A 38 10.87 20.97 31.94
N THR A 39 10.76 21.22 30.64
CA THR A 39 10.89 20.15 29.63
C THR A 39 12.28 19.52 29.61
N GLY A 40 13.33 20.30 29.92
CA GLY A 40 14.71 19.82 29.99
C GLY A 40 14.98 18.86 31.16
N LEU A 41 14.21 18.96 32.25
CA LEU A 41 14.36 18.13 33.46
C LEU A 41 13.60 16.80 33.40
N SER A 42 13.14 16.37 32.22
CA SER A 42 12.31 15.16 32.12
C SER A 42 12.94 13.90 32.73
N ASN A 43 14.26 13.72 32.58
CA ASN A 43 15.00 12.59 33.15
C ASN A 43 15.15 12.73 34.67
N ASP A 44 15.47 13.93 35.17
CA ASP A 44 15.64 14.19 36.61
C ASP A 44 14.31 14.06 37.36
N ILE A 45 13.21 14.53 36.74
CA ILE A 45 11.85 14.36 37.26
C ILE A 45 11.49 12.87 37.31
N ALA A 46 11.80 12.10 36.27
CA ALA A 46 11.56 10.66 36.27
C ALA A 46 12.32 9.95 37.39
N LEU A 47 13.61 10.29 37.57
CA LEU A 47 14.45 9.75 38.65
C LEU A 47 13.89 10.07 40.03
N ALA A 48 13.55 11.34 40.29
CA ALA A 48 13.03 11.77 41.59
C ALA A 48 11.66 11.17 41.93
N LEU A 49 10.87 10.79 40.93
CA LEU A 49 9.57 10.14 41.12
C LEU A 49 9.66 8.61 41.09
N ALA A 50 10.86 8.03 40.94
CA ALA A 50 11.08 6.61 40.71
C ALA A 50 10.23 6.06 39.55
N ALA A 51 10.04 6.87 38.51
CA ALA A 51 9.30 6.50 37.31
C ALA A 51 10.29 6.08 36.20
N PRO A 52 9.95 5.08 35.36
CA PRO A 52 10.84 4.63 34.28
C PRO A 52 11.09 5.73 33.24
N ARG A 53 10.08 6.57 32.98
CA ARG A 53 10.13 7.74 32.11
C ARG A 53 8.96 8.66 32.40
N VAL A 54 9.11 9.94 32.07
CA VAL A 54 8.07 10.97 32.20
C VAL A 54 7.95 11.73 30.88
N ARG A 55 6.73 11.96 30.42
CA ARG A 55 6.45 12.81 29.25
C ARG A 55 5.94 14.16 29.72
N ILE A 56 6.49 15.23 29.14
CA ILE A 56 6.10 16.60 29.45
C ILE A 56 5.49 17.20 28.19
N GLU A 57 4.21 17.57 28.27
CA GLU A 57 3.45 18.22 27.22
C GLU A 57 3.32 19.70 27.52
N ALA A 58 3.96 20.55 26.72
CA ALA A 58 4.00 21.98 26.99
C ALA A 58 3.92 22.82 25.70
N PRO A 59 2.97 23.76 25.58
CA PRO A 59 1.76 23.89 26.41
C PRO A 59 0.76 22.76 26.11
N ILE A 60 -0.12 22.47 27.08
CA ILE A 60 -1.32 21.65 26.83
C ILE A 60 -2.21 22.39 25.82
N PRO A 61 -2.67 21.75 24.73
CA PRO A 61 -3.56 22.37 23.76
C PRO A 61 -4.77 23.04 24.42
N GLY A 62 -4.97 24.33 24.14
CA GLY A 62 -6.09 25.12 24.67
C GLY A 62 -5.97 25.53 26.15
N LYS A 63 -4.84 25.25 26.83
CA LYS A 63 -4.62 25.62 28.24
C LYS A 63 -3.26 26.29 28.46
N ALA A 64 -3.21 27.28 29.35
CA ALA A 64 -1.97 27.91 29.79
C ALA A 64 -1.27 27.08 30.89
N ALA A 65 -1.04 25.79 30.61
CA ALA A 65 -0.51 24.81 31.55
C ALA A 65 0.49 23.86 30.88
N VAL A 66 1.32 23.23 31.72
CA VAL A 66 2.26 22.16 31.37
C VAL A 66 1.72 20.85 31.91
N GLY A 67 1.55 19.86 31.04
CA GLY A 67 1.14 18.51 31.43
C GLY A 67 2.35 17.65 31.75
N ILE A 68 2.42 17.08 32.95
CA ILE A 68 3.40 16.05 33.30
C ILE A 68 2.69 14.71 33.41
N GLU A 69 3.05 13.78 32.52
CA GLU A 69 2.48 12.44 32.45
C GLU A 69 3.40 11.44 33.16
N ILE A 70 2.89 10.87 34.24
CA ILE A 70 3.60 9.94 35.10
C ILE A 70 2.96 8.56 34.97
N PRO A 71 3.74 7.48 34.76
CA PRO A 71 3.21 6.11 34.74
C PRO A 71 2.52 5.73 36.06
N ASN A 72 1.38 5.06 35.96
CA ASN A 72 0.71 4.48 37.11
C ASN A 72 1.52 3.28 37.62
N LYS A 73 1.59 3.10 38.95
CA LYS A 73 2.25 1.91 39.54
C LYS A 73 1.55 0.61 39.16
N ASN A 74 0.22 0.64 39.09
CA ASN A 74 -0.64 -0.47 38.68
C ASN A 74 -1.34 -0.06 37.38
N ALA A 75 -0.71 -0.33 36.23
CA ALA A 75 -1.33 -0.11 34.93
C ALA A 75 -2.31 -1.24 34.62
N ILE A 76 -3.51 -0.88 34.16
CA ILE A 76 -4.55 -1.84 33.77
C ILE A 76 -4.60 -1.86 32.23
N PRO A 77 -4.55 -3.05 31.59
CA PRO A 77 -4.66 -3.13 30.13
C PRO A 77 -6.04 -2.67 29.68
N VAL A 78 -6.10 -1.98 28.55
CA VAL A 78 -7.36 -1.61 27.90
C VAL A 78 -7.79 -2.77 27.04
N VAL A 79 -8.80 -3.53 27.46
CA VAL A 79 -9.25 -4.73 26.73
C VAL A 79 -10.08 -4.36 25.49
N LEU A 80 -9.88 -5.08 24.39
CA LEU A 80 -10.57 -4.80 23.12
C LEU A 80 -12.09 -4.85 23.25
N ARG A 81 -12.60 -5.80 24.03
CA ARG A 81 -14.04 -5.96 24.28
C ARG A 81 -14.72 -4.69 24.75
N GLU A 82 -14.07 -3.93 25.64
CA GLU A 82 -14.63 -2.68 26.18
C GLU A 82 -14.83 -1.63 25.07
N ILE A 83 -13.94 -1.63 24.07
CA ILE A 83 -13.99 -0.70 22.95
C ILE A 83 -15.05 -1.15 21.94
N VAL A 84 -15.11 -2.45 21.63
CA VAL A 84 -16.07 -3.02 20.68
C VAL A 84 -17.51 -2.93 21.18
N GLU A 85 -17.74 -3.15 22.49
CA GLU A 85 -19.07 -3.01 23.11
C GLU A 85 -19.47 -1.54 23.38
N SER A 86 -18.56 -0.59 23.16
CA SER A 86 -18.83 0.83 23.37
C SER A 86 -19.90 1.38 22.42
N ARG A 87 -20.59 2.44 22.86
CA ARG A 87 -21.57 3.13 22.02
C ARG A 87 -20.91 3.75 20.79
N GLU A 88 -19.70 4.28 20.95
CA GLU A 88 -18.88 4.90 19.91
C GLU A 88 -18.63 3.92 18.77
N PHE A 89 -18.20 2.70 19.09
CA PHE A 89 -17.93 1.66 18.10
C PHE A 89 -19.21 1.10 17.50
N MET A 90 -20.19 0.73 18.33
CA MET A 90 -21.44 0.11 17.87
C MET A 90 -22.24 1.03 16.93
N LYS A 91 -22.31 2.33 17.23
CA LYS A 91 -23.04 3.30 16.41
C LYS A 91 -22.27 3.81 15.18
N ALA A 92 -20.99 3.50 15.05
CA ALA A 92 -20.23 3.89 13.87
C ALA A 92 -20.79 3.20 12.62
N ALA A 93 -21.04 3.96 11.55
CA ALA A 93 -21.64 3.43 10.33
C ALA A 93 -20.63 2.77 9.37
N SER A 94 -19.33 3.03 9.55
CA SER A 94 -18.31 2.52 8.62
C SER A 94 -18.03 1.04 8.87
N PRO A 95 -17.99 0.20 7.83
CA PRO A 95 -17.62 -1.22 7.96
C PRO A 95 -16.16 -1.39 8.42
N ILE A 96 -15.29 -0.43 8.09
CA ILE A 96 -13.87 -0.42 8.48
C ILE A 96 -13.63 0.53 9.66
N THR A 97 -14.53 0.50 10.63
CA THR A 97 -14.34 1.16 11.93
C THR A 97 -13.33 0.36 12.74
N LEU A 98 -12.37 1.08 13.34
CA LEU A 98 -11.24 0.56 14.08
C LEU A 98 -11.38 0.89 15.56
N ALA A 99 -11.33 -0.12 16.42
CA ALA A 99 -11.33 0.03 17.87
C ALA A 99 -9.90 0.33 18.34
N PHE A 100 -9.52 1.61 18.40
CA PHE A 100 -8.12 2.00 18.65
C PHE A 100 -7.70 1.81 20.10
N GLY A 101 -8.56 2.16 21.05
CA GLY A 101 -8.26 2.06 22.48
C GLY A 101 -8.83 3.22 23.28
N LYS A 102 -8.07 3.74 24.24
CA LYS A 102 -8.48 4.86 25.10
C LYS A 102 -7.48 5.99 25.10
N ASP A 103 -7.97 7.22 25.28
CA ASP A 103 -7.09 8.34 25.56
C ASP A 103 -6.60 8.32 27.02
N ILE A 104 -5.79 9.32 27.36
CA ILE A 104 -5.22 9.51 28.69
C ILE A 104 -6.26 9.79 29.79
N ALA A 105 -7.49 10.15 29.44
CA ALA A 105 -8.60 10.35 30.36
C ALA A 105 -9.52 9.12 30.44
N GLY A 106 -9.15 8.03 29.75
CA GLY A 106 -9.92 6.79 29.69
C GLY A 106 -11.10 6.84 28.71
N LYS A 107 -11.25 7.91 27.92
CA LYS A 107 -12.30 8.00 26.91
C LYS A 107 -12.01 7.03 25.79
N VAL A 108 -13.05 6.30 25.36
CA VAL A 108 -12.97 5.39 24.23
C VAL A 108 -12.68 6.16 22.93
N ILE A 109 -11.68 5.68 22.20
CA ILE A 109 -11.26 6.22 20.91
C ILE A 109 -11.44 5.15 19.84
N THR A 110 -12.29 5.48 18.87
CA THR A 110 -12.49 4.72 17.63
C THR A 110 -12.03 5.57 16.45
N ALA A 111 -11.58 4.94 15.38
CA ALA A 111 -11.26 5.63 14.14
C ALA A 111 -11.95 4.97 12.95
N ASP A 112 -12.09 5.70 11.85
CA ASP A 112 -12.73 5.21 10.63
C ASP A 112 -11.70 5.21 9.49
N LEU A 113 -11.25 4.02 9.10
CA LEU A 113 -10.27 3.87 8.03
C LEU A 113 -10.77 4.44 6.69
N ALA A 114 -12.08 4.62 6.49
CA ALA A 114 -12.60 5.29 5.29
C ALA A 114 -12.34 6.81 5.27
N LYS A 115 -12.28 7.43 6.45
CA LYS A 115 -12.02 8.87 6.63
C LYS A 115 -10.52 9.17 6.70
N MET A 116 -9.75 8.22 7.22
CA MET A 116 -8.29 8.19 7.19
C MET A 116 -7.86 7.05 6.26
N PRO A 117 -7.91 7.25 4.93
CA PRO A 117 -7.98 6.17 3.94
C PRO A 117 -6.83 5.17 4.01
N HIS A 118 -5.68 5.58 4.54
CA HIS A 118 -4.51 4.75 4.75
C HIS A 118 -3.90 5.07 6.11
N LEU A 119 -3.36 4.05 6.76
CA LEU A 119 -2.75 4.13 8.09
C LEU A 119 -1.33 3.55 8.06
N LEU A 120 -0.36 4.33 8.52
CA LEU A 120 1.00 3.87 8.78
C LEU A 120 1.17 3.61 10.28
N ILE A 121 1.67 2.42 10.65
CA ILE A 121 1.93 2.02 12.03
C ILE A 121 3.41 1.70 12.19
N ALA A 122 4.10 2.35 13.13
CA ALA A 122 5.51 2.06 13.35
C ALA A 122 5.89 2.06 14.83
N GLY A 123 6.84 1.22 15.19
CA GLY A 123 7.34 1.10 16.55
C GLY A 123 8.29 -0.07 16.72
N SER A 124 9.16 -0.02 17.73
CA SER A 124 10.15 -1.07 17.97
C SER A 124 9.50 -2.39 18.42
N THR A 125 10.26 -3.49 18.37
CA THR A 125 9.81 -4.79 18.90
C THR A 125 9.35 -4.67 20.36
N GLY A 126 8.22 -5.32 20.70
CA GLY A 126 7.64 -5.27 22.05
C GLY A 126 6.91 -3.98 22.41
N SER A 127 6.81 -3.02 21.48
CA SER A 127 6.11 -1.75 21.72
C SER A 127 4.58 -1.86 21.73
N GLY A 128 4.02 -2.93 21.16
CA GLY A 128 2.57 -3.16 21.02
C GLY A 128 2.05 -3.10 19.57
N LYS A 129 2.93 -2.90 18.58
CA LYS A 129 2.56 -2.84 17.15
C LYS A 129 1.75 -4.05 16.67
N SER A 130 2.24 -5.27 16.91
CA SER A 130 1.58 -6.49 16.41
C SER A 130 0.20 -6.70 17.06
N VAL A 131 0.11 -6.49 18.37
CA VAL A 131 -1.17 -6.51 19.12
C VAL A 131 -2.16 -5.51 18.52
N CYS A 132 -1.71 -4.28 18.23
CA CYS A 132 -2.56 -3.29 17.58
C CYS A 132 -3.08 -3.78 16.21
N ILE A 133 -2.22 -4.38 15.37
CA ILE A 133 -2.68 -4.94 14.09
C ILE A 133 -3.76 -6.00 14.30
N ASN A 134 -3.59 -6.88 15.30
CA ASN A 134 -4.62 -7.85 15.68
C ASN A 134 -5.91 -7.17 16.13
N ASP A 135 -5.83 -6.15 16.98
CA ASP A 135 -6.99 -5.36 17.42
C ASP A 135 -7.73 -4.75 16.23
N LEU A 136 -6.99 -4.20 15.25
CA LEU A 136 -7.57 -3.57 14.06
C LEU A 136 -8.27 -4.61 13.16
N ILE A 137 -7.66 -5.78 12.94
CA ILE A 137 -8.26 -6.87 12.16
C ILE A 137 -9.54 -7.36 12.85
N ILE A 138 -9.46 -7.68 14.14
CA ILE A 138 -10.60 -8.17 14.91
C ILE A 138 -11.71 -7.11 14.98
N SER A 139 -11.37 -5.82 15.13
CA SER A 139 -12.35 -4.72 15.05
C SER A 139 -13.16 -4.79 13.76
N MET A 140 -12.49 -4.91 12.62
CA MET A 140 -13.16 -4.96 11.32
C MET A 140 -14.01 -6.23 11.15
N VAL A 141 -13.55 -7.37 11.67
CA VAL A 141 -14.29 -8.64 11.66
C VAL A 141 -15.55 -8.58 12.52
N TYR A 142 -15.50 -7.92 13.69
CA TYR A 142 -16.68 -7.66 14.51
C TYR A 142 -17.66 -6.67 13.86
N LYS A 143 -17.17 -5.83 12.94
CA LYS A 143 -17.95 -4.76 12.32
C LYS A 143 -18.60 -5.16 10.99
N SER A 144 -17.97 -6.05 10.23
CA SER A 144 -18.30 -6.28 8.82
C SER A 144 -18.42 -7.75 8.45
N SER A 145 -19.39 -8.03 7.59
CA SER A 145 -19.46 -9.31 6.88
C SER A 145 -18.42 -9.38 5.73
N PRO A 146 -18.08 -10.59 5.22
CA PRO A 146 -17.24 -10.74 4.03
C PRO A 146 -17.81 -10.11 2.75
N ALA A 147 -19.10 -9.79 2.72
CA ALA A 147 -19.75 -9.09 1.61
C ALA A 147 -19.50 -7.58 1.66
N GLU A 148 -19.28 -7.02 2.84
CA GLU A 148 -18.98 -5.59 3.05
C GLU A 148 -17.47 -5.31 3.06
N LEU A 149 -16.68 -6.29 3.50
CA LEU A 149 -15.23 -6.17 3.68
C LEU A 149 -14.48 -7.40 3.17
N ARG A 150 -13.45 -7.13 2.38
CA ARG A 150 -12.44 -8.08 1.96
C ARG A 150 -11.04 -7.63 2.36
N MET A 151 -10.17 -8.59 2.64
CA MET A 151 -8.81 -8.32 3.14
C MET A 151 -7.75 -9.08 2.35
N ILE A 152 -6.58 -8.44 2.23
CA ILE A 152 -5.32 -9.07 1.83
C ILE A 152 -4.35 -8.89 2.99
N LEU A 153 -3.82 -9.99 3.51
CA LEU A 153 -2.86 -9.99 4.62
C LEU A 153 -1.47 -10.34 4.08
N VAL A 154 -0.48 -9.51 4.41
CA VAL A 154 0.91 -9.71 4.05
C VAL A 154 1.73 -9.85 5.33
N ASP A 155 2.23 -11.07 5.57
CA ASP A 155 3.04 -11.43 6.73
C ASP A 155 4.33 -12.11 6.27
N PRO A 156 5.36 -11.32 5.92
CA PRO A 156 6.60 -11.87 5.42
C PRO A 156 7.44 -12.56 6.50
N LYS A 157 7.07 -12.46 7.79
CA LYS A 157 7.73 -13.15 8.89
C LYS A 157 7.06 -14.47 9.25
N VAL A 158 5.80 -14.67 8.83
CA VAL A 158 5.00 -15.88 9.10
C VAL A 158 4.79 -16.09 10.60
N VAL A 159 4.61 -15.01 11.36
CA VAL A 159 4.49 -15.06 12.82
C VAL A 159 3.14 -14.52 13.27
N GLU A 160 2.69 -13.39 12.70
CA GLU A 160 1.66 -12.56 13.30
C GLU A 160 0.29 -12.81 12.69
N LEU A 161 0.21 -12.95 11.35
CA LEU A 161 -1.09 -12.95 10.64
C LEU A 161 -1.54 -14.34 10.17
N SER A 162 -0.68 -15.36 10.28
CA SER A 162 -1.00 -16.74 9.89
C SER A 162 -2.24 -17.30 10.61
N VAL A 163 -2.51 -16.85 11.83
CA VAL A 163 -3.70 -17.24 12.61
C VAL A 163 -5.01 -16.93 11.85
N TYR A 164 -5.03 -15.90 11.02
CA TYR A 164 -6.20 -15.46 10.27
C TYR A 164 -6.45 -16.21 8.96
N ALA A 165 -5.62 -17.20 8.60
CA ALA A 165 -5.68 -17.87 7.31
C ALA A 165 -7.04 -18.48 6.93
N THR A 166 -7.91 -18.71 7.91
CA THR A 166 -9.26 -19.27 7.71
C THR A 166 -10.38 -18.25 7.81
N LEU A 167 -10.08 -16.94 7.87
CA LEU A 167 -11.12 -15.93 7.86
C LEU A 167 -11.79 -15.85 6.48
N PRO A 168 -13.13 -15.85 6.40
CA PRO A 168 -13.84 -15.76 5.12
C PRO A 168 -13.69 -14.40 4.43
N HIS A 169 -13.20 -13.39 5.14
CA HIS A 169 -12.90 -12.06 4.60
C HIS A 169 -11.67 -12.04 3.69
N LEU A 170 -10.80 -13.05 3.73
CA LEU A 170 -9.60 -13.10 2.90
C LEU A 170 -9.93 -13.31 1.42
N LEU A 171 -9.25 -12.57 0.55
CA LEU A 171 -9.33 -12.79 -0.91
C LEU A 171 -8.32 -13.83 -1.40
N ILE A 172 -7.14 -13.87 -0.77
CA ILE A 172 -6.07 -14.83 -1.02
C ILE A 172 -5.55 -15.37 0.31
N PRO A 173 -4.87 -16.53 0.30
CA PRO A 173 -4.08 -16.96 1.44
C PRO A 173 -3.12 -15.86 1.92
N VAL A 174 -2.79 -15.88 3.21
CA VAL A 174 -1.84 -14.93 3.81
C VAL A 174 -0.54 -14.95 2.99
N VAL A 175 -0.14 -13.78 2.51
CA VAL A 175 1.00 -13.64 1.60
C VAL A 175 2.27 -13.55 2.42
N THR A 176 3.12 -14.56 2.30
CA THR A 176 4.38 -14.66 3.05
C THR A 176 5.61 -14.32 2.20
N GLU A 177 5.53 -14.50 0.88
CA GLU A 177 6.66 -14.22 -0.01
C GLU A 177 6.68 -12.75 -0.45
N PRO A 178 7.80 -12.01 -0.28
CA PRO A 178 7.87 -10.58 -0.61
C PRO A 178 7.53 -10.25 -2.07
N LYS A 179 7.96 -11.08 -3.04
CA LYS A 179 7.61 -10.88 -4.46
C LYS A 179 6.11 -11.08 -4.73
N LYS A 180 5.48 -12.06 -4.08
CA LYS A 180 4.03 -12.25 -4.15
C LYS A 180 3.29 -11.07 -3.51
N ALA A 181 3.82 -10.49 -2.45
CA ALA A 181 3.24 -9.31 -1.83
C ALA A 181 3.28 -8.08 -2.75
N ALA A 182 4.39 -7.86 -3.46
CA ALA A 182 4.47 -6.84 -4.51
C ALA A 182 3.43 -7.09 -5.62
N GLY A 183 3.26 -8.35 -6.05
CA GLY A 183 2.21 -8.76 -6.98
C GLY A 183 0.79 -8.49 -6.47
N ALA A 184 0.53 -8.73 -5.18
CA ALA A 184 -0.78 -8.48 -4.56
C ALA A 184 -1.10 -6.98 -4.48
N LEU A 185 -0.10 -6.14 -4.19
CA LEU A 185 -0.25 -4.68 -4.23
C LEU A 185 -0.52 -4.18 -5.65
N ARG A 186 0.20 -4.71 -6.64
CA ARG A 186 -0.02 -4.38 -8.06
C ARG A 186 -1.42 -4.81 -8.52
N TRP A 187 -1.90 -5.97 -8.06
CA TRP A 187 -3.27 -6.37 -8.31
C TRP A 187 -4.27 -5.41 -7.66
N ALA A 188 -4.05 -4.97 -6.42
CA ALA A 188 -4.94 -4.02 -5.76
C ALA A 188 -5.02 -2.68 -6.52
N VAL A 189 -3.92 -2.25 -7.16
CA VAL A 189 -3.93 -1.13 -8.11
C VAL A 189 -4.81 -1.42 -9.34
N ASN A 190 -4.73 -2.63 -9.92
CA ASN A 190 -5.57 -2.99 -11.07
C ASN A 190 -7.06 -3.06 -10.71
N GLU A 191 -7.39 -3.68 -9.57
CA GLU A 191 -8.76 -3.71 -9.02
C GLU A 191 -9.28 -2.29 -8.81
N MET A 192 -8.45 -1.38 -8.27
CA MET A 192 -8.79 0.04 -8.15
C MET A 192 -9.22 0.65 -9.48
N MET A 193 -8.43 0.43 -10.54
CA MET A 193 -8.72 0.95 -11.87
C MET A 193 -9.96 0.31 -12.50
N GLN A 194 -10.19 -0.98 -12.28
CA GLN A 194 -11.41 -1.66 -12.72
C GLN A 194 -12.65 -1.11 -12.02
N ARG A 195 -12.58 -0.82 -10.73
CA ARG A 195 -13.67 -0.15 -9.99
C ARG A 195 -13.99 1.20 -10.60
N TYR A 196 -12.99 2.01 -10.92
CA TYR A 196 -13.22 3.31 -11.56
C TYR A 196 -13.91 3.20 -12.92
N ARG A 197 -13.61 2.17 -13.72
CA ARG A 197 -14.33 1.91 -14.99
C ARG A 197 -15.82 1.62 -14.73
N LYS A 198 -16.10 0.70 -13.82
CA LYS A 198 -17.48 0.37 -13.38
C LYS A 198 -18.22 1.59 -12.83
N PHE A 199 -17.51 2.46 -12.10
CA PHE A 199 -18.09 3.69 -11.58
C PHE A 199 -18.48 4.63 -12.71
N SER A 200 -17.59 4.83 -13.69
CA SER A 200 -17.84 5.69 -14.84
C SER A 200 -19.02 5.22 -15.69
N GLU A 201 -19.15 3.91 -15.91
CA GLU A 201 -20.26 3.30 -16.68
C GLU A 201 -21.64 3.61 -16.07
N LEU A 202 -21.71 3.69 -14.73
CA LEU A 202 -22.96 3.98 -14.00
C LEU A 202 -23.07 5.42 -13.50
N GLY A 203 -22.12 6.30 -13.85
CA GLY A 203 -22.10 7.68 -13.38
C GLY A 203 -21.88 7.82 -11.86
N ALA A 204 -21.30 6.81 -11.21
CA ALA A 204 -20.89 6.88 -9.81
C ALA A 204 -19.53 7.59 -9.68
N ARG A 205 -19.34 8.34 -8.59
CA ARG A 205 -18.07 9.02 -8.28
C ARG A 205 -17.19 8.25 -7.29
N ASP A 206 -17.78 7.32 -6.54
CA ASP A 206 -17.15 6.57 -5.46
C ASP A 206 -17.88 5.23 -5.24
N LEU A 207 -17.27 4.35 -4.44
CA LEU A 207 -17.80 3.03 -4.10
C LEU A 207 -19.17 3.09 -3.42
N ALA A 208 -19.40 4.08 -2.55
CA ALA A 208 -20.66 4.21 -1.83
C ALA A 208 -21.79 4.47 -2.83
N ARG A 209 -21.61 5.44 -3.73
CA ARG A 209 -22.59 5.75 -4.77
C ARG A 209 -22.76 4.58 -5.75
N TYR A 210 -21.68 3.90 -6.11
CA TYR A 210 -21.76 2.72 -6.96
C TYR A 210 -22.65 1.63 -6.33
N ASN A 211 -22.44 1.33 -5.03
CA ASN A 211 -23.21 0.33 -4.30
C ASN A 211 -24.68 0.72 -4.08
N GLU A 212 -24.98 2.02 -3.94
CA GLU A 212 -26.36 2.54 -3.90
C GLU A 212 -27.12 2.33 -5.22
N LEU A 213 -26.41 2.40 -6.35
CA LEU A 213 -26.99 2.22 -7.68
C LEU A 213 -27.22 0.74 -8.04
N GLN A 214 -26.62 -0.19 -7.28
CA GLN A 214 -26.81 -1.62 -7.48
C GLN A 214 -28.18 -2.08 -6.97
N GLN A 215 -28.91 -2.81 -7.81
CA GLN A 215 -30.20 -3.41 -7.44
C GLN A 215 -30.02 -4.71 -6.66
N GLU A 216 -29.00 -5.50 -7.00
CA GLU A 216 -28.70 -6.77 -6.35
C GLU A 216 -27.50 -6.65 -5.40
N GLU A 217 -27.60 -7.26 -4.23
CA GLU A 217 -26.50 -7.25 -3.25
C GLU A 217 -25.24 -7.98 -3.75
N SER A 218 -25.41 -8.99 -4.61
CA SER A 218 -24.35 -9.73 -5.30
C SER A 218 -23.45 -8.85 -6.19
N THR A 219 -24.00 -7.73 -6.68
CA THR A 219 -23.30 -6.80 -7.59
C THR A 219 -22.61 -5.65 -6.86
N ARG A 220 -22.87 -5.51 -5.55
CA ARG A 220 -22.18 -4.55 -4.70
C ARG A 220 -20.73 -4.97 -4.49
N LEU A 221 -19.85 -3.99 -4.43
CA LEU A 221 -18.43 -4.22 -4.24
C LEU A 221 -18.06 -4.00 -2.77
N PRO A 222 -17.30 -4.92 -2.14
CA PRO A 222 -16.84 -4.76 -0.77
C PRO A 222 -15.75 -3.69 -0.69
N LYS A 223 -15.57 -3.11 0.50
CA LYS A 223 -14.32 -2.42 0.80
C LYS A 223 -13.16 -3.42 0.81
N LEU A 224 -12.00 -2.99 0.35
CA LEU A 224 -10.78 -3.80 0.37
C LEU A 224 -9.78 -3.14 1.32
N VAL A 225 -9.24 -3.91 2.27
CA VAL A 225 -8.15 -3.47 3.14
C VAL A 225 -6.93 -4.37 2.92
N VAL A 226 -5.81 -3.78 2.52
CA VAL A 226 -4.52 -4.48 2.44
C VAL A 226 -3.73 -4.16 3.70
N ILE A 227 -3.37 -5.20 4.46
CA ILE A 227 -2.61 -5.10 5.71
C ILE A 227 -1.22 -5.69 5.51
N ILE A 228 -0.19 -4.89 5.76
CA ILE A 228 1.22 -5.29 5.67
C ILE A 228 1.82 -5.22 7.07
N ASP A 229 2.21 -6.36 7.64
CA ASP A 229 2.78 -6.40 9.00
C ASP A 229 4.17 -5.76 9.08
N GLU A 230 5.01 -6.01 8.07
CA GLU A 230 6.38 -5.50 8.00
C GLU A 230 6.74 -5.04 6.58
N LEU A 231 6.49 -3.75 6.32
CA LEU A 231 6.86 -3.08 5.07
C LEU A 231 8.35 -3.22 4.76
N ALA A 232 9.20 -3.17 5.78
CA ALA A 232 10.64 -3.14 5.57
C ALA A 232 11.18 -4.41 4.88
N VAL A 233 10.52 -5.56 5.04
CA VAL A 233 10.92 -6.78 4.33
C VAL A 233 10.58 -6.67 2.84
N LEU A 234 9.47 -6.02 2.49
CA LEU A 234 9.09 -5.81 1.09
C LEU A 234 10.02 -4.80 0.40
N MET A 235 10.31 -3.69 1.06
CA MET A 235 11.20 -2.65 0.53
C MET A 235 12.64 -3.13 0.31
N MET A 236 13.08 -4.18 1.02
CA MET A 236 14.39 -4.79 0.80
C MET A 236 14.46 -5.68 -0.43
N VAL A 237 13.31 -6.17 -0.93
CA VAL A 237 13.25 -7.12 -2.04
C VAL A 237 12.78 -6.46 -3.34
N ALA A 238 11.78 -5.57 -3.25
CA ALA A 238 11.17 -4.91 -4.39
C ALA A 238 10.74 -3.47 -4.04
N PRO A 239 11.69 -2.56 -3.72
CA PRO A 239 11.39 -1.21 -3.25
C PRO A 239 10.52 -0.42 -4.23
N ASP A 240 10.91 -0.36 -5.50
CA ASP A 240 10.23 0.47 -6.51
C ASP A 240 8.78 0.01 -6.75
N GLU A 241 8.57 -1.30 -6.88
CA GLU A 241 7.24 -1.87 -7.14
C GLU A 241 6.29 -1.67 -5.96
N VAL A 242 6.81 -1.85 -4.75
CA VAL A 242 6.04 -1.70 -3.50
C VAL A 242 5.71 -0.23 -3.25
N GLU A 243 6.69 0.67 -3.41
CA GLU A 243 6.48 2.10 -3.22
C GLU A 243 5.51 2.69 -4.25
N ASP A 244 5.65 2.37 -5.54
CA ASP A 244 4.72 2.84 -6.59
C ASP A 244 3.30 2.35 -6.32
N SER A 245 3.13 1.08 -5.96
CA SER A 245 1.81 0.52 -5.66
C SER A 245 1.19 1.17 -4.42
N ILE A 246 1.96 1.34 -3.35
CA ILE A 246 1.50 2.04 -2.13
C ILE A 246 1.09 3.47 -2.47
N CYS A 247 1.91 4.22 -3.22
CA CYS A 247 1.62 5.61 -3.59
C CYS A 247 0.35 5.71 -4.43
N ARG A 248 0.17 4.85 -5.44
CA ARG A 248 -1.03 4.83 -6.29
C ARG A 248 -2.30 4.54 -5.52
N ILE A 249 -2.28 3.49 -4.70
CA ILE A 249 -3.41 3.14 -3.84
C ILE A 249 -3.66 4.29 -2.86
N ALA A 250 -2.62 4.90 -2.30
CA ALA A 250 -2.78 5.98 -1.35
C ALA A 250 -3.39 7.26 -1.97
N GLN A 251 -3.11 7.51 -3.25
CA GLN A 251 -3.64 8.67 -3.99
C GLN A 251 -5.08 8.47 -4.47
N LEU A 252 -5.43 7.28 -4.94
CA LEU A 252 -6.70 7.02 -5.65
C LEU A 252 -7.60 6.00 -4.94
N GLY A 253 -7.10 5.27 -3.95
CA GLY A 253 -7.81 4.15 -3.31
C GLY A 253 -9.06 4.57 -2.53
N ARG A 254 -9.07 5.78 -1.94
CA ARG A 254 -10.16 6.26 -1.09
C ARG A 254 -11.54 6.15 -1.76
N ALA A 255 -11.68 6.64 -2.99
CA ALA A 255 -12.97 6.63 -3.69
C ALA A 255 -13.31 5.22 -4.22
N ALA A 256 -12.30 4.43 -4.59
CA ALA A 256 -12.45 3.02 -4.95
C ALA A 256 -12.79 2.10 -3.74
N GLY A 257 -12.69 2.62 -2.52
CA GLY A 257 -12.87 1.86 -1.27
C GLY A 257 -11.77 0.84 -1.03
N ILE A 258 -10.54 1.15 -1.46
CA ILE A 258 -9.34 0.36 -1.22
C ILE A 258 -8.45 1.13 -0.25
N HIS A 259 -8.09 0.47 0.85
CA HIS A 259 -7.43 1.06 2.00
C HIS A 259 -6.17 0.29 2.36
N LEU A 260 -5.20 0.97 2.96
CA LEU A 260 -3.92 0.38 3.38
C LEU A 260 -3.74 0.51 4.89
N ILE A 261 -3.30 -0.56 5.52
CA ILE A 261 -2.68 -0.54 6.85
C ILE A 261 -1.26 -1.05 6.68
N VAL A 262 -0.29 -0.16 6.77
CA VAL A 262 1.12 -0.48 6.53
C VAL A 262 1.86 -0.38 7.85
N ALA A 263 2.52 -1.46 8.27
CA ALA A 263 3.23 -1.49 9.51
C ALA A 263 4.73 -1.76 9.33
N THR A 264 5.57 -1.26 10.24
CA THR A 264 6.99 -1.60 10.27
C THR A 264 7.60 -1.50 11.66
N GLN A 265 8.58 -2.35 11.95
CA GLN A 265 9.41 -2.24 13.15
C GLN A 265 10.67 -1.41 12.93
N ARG A 266 10.97 -1.03 11.68
CA ARG A 266 12.15 -0.28 11.27
C ARG A 266 11.74 1.11 10.77
N PRO A 267 11.60 2.09 11.69
CA PRO A 267 11.22 3.45 11.33
C PRO A 267 12.43 4.23 10.78
N SER A 268 12.96 3.80 9.63
CA SER A 268 14.08 4.43 8.94
C SER A 268 13.60 5.13 7.65
N ALA A 269 14.34 6.13 7.18
CA ALA A 269 13.91 6.98 6.06
C ALA A 269 13.92 6.26 4.70
N ASP A 270 14.68 5.17 4.58
CA ASP A 270 14.70 4.26 3.42
C ASP A 270 13.48 3.32 3.37
N ILE A 271 12.83 3.07 4.52
CA ILE A 271 11.61 2.27 4.61
C ILE A 271 10.37 3.15 4.59
N ILE A 272 10.37 4.21 5.40
CA ILE A 272 9.30 5.21 5.49
C ILE A 272 9.75 6.44 4.70
N THR A 273 9.74 6.31 3.39
CA THR A 273 10.22 7.34 2.47
C THR A 273 9.33 8.59 2.50
N GLY A 274 9.85 9.69 1.93
CA GLY A 274 9.08 10.92 1.77
C GLY A 274 7.79 10.73 0.97
N LEU A 275 7.80 9.87 -0.05
CA LEU A 275 6.64 9.58 -0.88
C LEU A 275 5.57 8.81 -0.12
N ILE A 276 5.95 7.79 0.66
CA ILE A 276 5.02 7.04 1.51
C ILE A 276 4.39 8.00 2.54
N LYS A 277 5.19 8.85 3.19
CA LYS A 277 4.67 9.82 4.15
C LYS A 277 3.73 10.83 3.51
N ALA A 278 4.06 11.34 2.33
CA ALA A 278 3.25 12.34 1.63
C ALA A 278 1.85 11.80 1.30
N ASN A 279 1.72 10.50 0.99
CA ASN A 279 0.44 9.90 0.61
C ASN A 279 -0.30 9.20 1.78
N ILE A 280 0.38 8.87 2.88
CA ILE A 280 -0.23 8.29 4.09
C ILE A 280 -0.13 9.29 5.26
N PRO A 281 -1.10 10.21 5.40
CA PRO A 281 -1.06 11.25 6.43
C PRO A 281 -1.43 10.72 7.83
N SER A 282 -2.16 9.61 7.92
CA SER A 282 -2.60 9.05 9.20
C SER A 282 -1.53 8.11 9.72
N ARG A 283 -0.91 8.46 10.84
CA ARG A 283 0.28 7.77 11.34
C ARG A 283 0.15 7.47 12.82
N CYS A 284 0.44 6.25 13.19
CA CYS A 284 0.46 5.78 14.56
C CYS A 284 1.89 5.38 14.92
N ALA A 285 2.45 6.02 15.95
CA ALA A 285 3.75 5.66 16.47
C ALA A 285 3.60 5.00 17.84
N PHE A 286 4.06 3.76 17.95
CA PHE A 286 4.32 3.11 19.21
C PHE A 286 5.71 3.49 19.73
N ALA A 287 6.08 2.99 20.90
CA ALA A 287 7.40 3.25 21.49
C ALA A 287 8.55 2.92 20.51
N VAL A 288 9.47 3.87 20.38
CA VAL A 288 10.68 3.78 19.55
C VAL A 288 11.93 4.07 20.39
N SER A 289 13.10 3.72 19.86
CA SER A 289 14.37 3.87 20.56
C SER A 289 14.88 5.32 20.63
N SER A 290 14.56 6.15 19.63
CA SER A 290 15.12 7.50 19.55
C SER A 290 14.13 8.56 19.05
N GLY A 291 14.41 9.83 19.36
CA GLY A 291 13.66 10.95 18.81
C GLY A 291 13.84 11.13 17.29
N ILE A 292 14.87 10.54 16.69
CA ILE A 292 15.05 10.50 15.23
C ILE A 292 13.99 9.58 14.63
N ASP A 293 13.84 8.38 15.18
CA ASP A 293 12.82 7.41 14.78
C ASP A 293 11.41 8.00 14.93
N SER A 294 11.16 8.70 16.04
CA SER A 294 9.88 9.40 16.25
C SER A 294 9.62 10.44 15.16
N ARG A 295 10.62 11.22 14.76
CA ARG A 295 10.51 12.21 13.69
C ARG A 295 10.32 11.58 12.31
N ILE A 296 10.89 10.40 12.07
CA ILE A 296 10.66 9.68 10.82
C ILE A 296 9.17 9.32 10.69
N ILE A 297 8.53 8.88 11.76
CA ILE A 297 7.12 8.46 11.75
C ILE A 297 6.16 9.66 11.81
N LEU A 298 6.32 10.56 12.80
CA LEU A 298 5.33 11.59 13.15
C LEU A 298 5.69 12.99 12.69
N ASP A 299 6.87 13.19 12.09
CA ASP A 299 7.47 14.51 11.85
C ASP A 299 7.66 15.32 13.16
N ALA A 300 7.59 14.64 14.31
CA ALA A 300 7.72 15.20 15.66
C ALA A 300 8.39 14.20 16.61
N THR A 301 9.00 14.72 17.68
CA THR A 301 9.49 13.88 18.79
C THR A 301 8.36 13.53 19.76
N GLY A 302 8.57 12.52 20.59
CA GLY A 302 7.68 12.13 21.67
C GLY A 302 7.41 10.64 21.74
N ALA A 303 7.52 9.91 20.62
CA ALA A 303 7.30 8.46 20.60
C ALA A 303 8.40 7.71 21.36
N GLU A 304 9.62 8.28 21.44
CA GLU A 304 10.72 7.74 22.25
C GLU A 304 10.43 7.77 23.76
N LYS A 305 9.42 8.54 24.18
CA LYS A 305 8.98 8.68 25.58
C LYS A 305 7.78 7.81 25.94
N LEU A 306 7.24 7.04 24.99
CA LEU A 306 6.15 6.10 25.23
C LEU A 306 6.62 4.91 26.06
N LEU A 307 5.71 4.26 26.78
CA LEU A 307 5.99 3.19 27.74
C LEU A 307 6.11 1.80 27.09
N GLY A 308 5.75 1.68 25.81
CA GLY A 308 5.56 0.40 25.14
C GLY A 308 4.24 -0.26 25.54
N ARG A 309 4.10 -1.56 25.30
CA ARG A 309 2.91 -2.36 25.65
C ARG A 309 1.58 -1.69 25.23
N GLY A 310 1.52 -1.19 24.00
CA GLY A 310 0.31 -0.59 23.44
C GLY A 310 0.21 0.93 23.61
N ASP A 311 1.12 1.57 24.33
CA ASP A 311 1.17 3.03 24.44
C ASP A 311 1.63 3.65 23.11
N MET A 312 0.84 4.58 22.57
CA MET A 312 1.02 5.13 21.23
C MET A 312 0.71 6.63 21.14
N LEU A 313 1.25 7.25 20.09
CA LEU A 313 0.91 8.59 19.63
C LEU A 313 0.18 8.50 18.30
N PHE A 314 -0.99 9.13 18.22
CA PHE A 314 -1.83 9.16 17.03
C PHE A 314 -2.43 10.56 16.85
N PRO A 315 -2.28 11.20 15.68
CA PRO A 315 -2.95 12.46 15.35
C PRO A 315 -4.34 12.18 14.73
N PRO A 316 -5.44 12.24 15.50
CA PRO A 316 -6.76 11.99 14.93
C PRO A 316 -7.12 13.05 13.88
N ASN A 317 -7.63 12.60 12.72
CA ASN A 317 -8.28 13.43 11.69
C ASN A 317 -7.44 14.63 11.18
N GLY A 318 -6.13 14.47 11.01
CA GLY A 318 -5.27 15.54 10.50
C GLY A 318 -4.97 16.65 11.51
N ALA A 319 -5.22 16.40 12.81
CA ALA A 319 -4.77 17.30 13.86
C ALA A 319 -3.25 17.51 13.78
N GLY A 320 -2.81 18.77 13.85
CA GLY A 320 -1.38 19.13 13.75
C GLY A 320 -0.52 18.65 14.92
N LYS A 321 -1.11 18.06 15.98
CA LYS A 321 -0.39 17.46 17.10
C LYS A 321 -0.91 16.05 17.40
N PRO A 322 -0.02 15.07 17.60
CA PRO A 322 -0.41 13.73 18.00
C PRO A 322 -0.98 13.73 19.42
N THR A 323 -2.03 12.96 19.63
CA THR A 323 -2.63 12.68 20.94
C THR A 323 -2.12 11.32 21.43
N ARG A 324 -1.87 11.21 22.74
CA ARG A 324 -1.44 9.95 23.36
C ARG A 324 -2.63 9.06 23.63
N LEU A 325 -2.53 7.80 23.24
CA LEU A 325 -3.54 6.78 23.38
C LEU A 325 -2.90 5.52 23.96
N GLN A 326 -3.67 4.78 24.74
CA GLN A 326 -3.38 3.40 25.06
C GLN A 326 -4.18 2.52 24.08
N CYS A 327 -3.47 1.73 23.29
CA CYS A 327 -4.08 0.78 22.37
C CYS A 327 -4.91 -0.25 23.14
N ALA A 328 -5.95 -0.75 22.49
CA ALA A 328 -6.65 -1.94 22.95
C ALA A 328 -5.68 -3.12 23.09
N PHE A 329 -6.20 -4.20 23.68
CA PHE A 329 -5.48 -5.43 23.87
C PHE A 329 -6.44 -6.59 23.65
N VAL A 330 -6.04 -7.45 22.72
CA VAL A 330 -6.61 -8.76 22.49
C VAL A 330 -5.51 -9.80 22.70
N SER A 331 -5.80 -10.86 23.46
CA SER A 331 -4.85 -11.96 23.62
C SER A 331 -4.85 -12.89 22.41
N ASP A 332 -3.79 -13.68 22.25
CA ASP A 332 -3.71 -14.67 21.17
C ASP A 332 -4.86 -15.70 21.30
N GLU A 333 -5.21 -16.11 22.52
CA GLU A 333 -6.33 -17.03 22.74
C GLU A 333 -7.68 -16.40 22.37
N GLU A 334 -7.84 -15.08 22.54
CA GLU A 334 -9.02 -14.35 22.08
C GLU A 334 -9.11 -14.33 20.55
N VAL A 335 -7.99 -14.07 19.88
CA VAL A 335 -7.89 -14.11 18.41
C VAL A 335 -8.26 -15.51 17.89
N GLU A 336 -7.67 -16.55 18.46
CA GLU A 336 -7.95 -17.94 18.10
C GLU A 336 -9.42 -18.32 18.30
N ARG A 337 -10.06 -17.85 19.38
CA ARG A 337 -11.51 -18.07 19.59
C ARG A 337 -12.36 -17.41 18.51
N VAL A 338 -12.05 -16.18 18.12
CA VAL A 338 -12.77 -15.48 17.05
C VAL A 338 -12.59 -16.20 15.71
N VAL A 339 -11.37 -16.59 15.37
CA VAL A 339 -11.10 -17.36 14.14
C VAL A 339 -11.76 -18.74 14.19
N GLY A 340 -11.71 -19.40 15.35
CA GLY A 340 -12.30 -20.71 15.62
C GLY A 340 -13.81 -20.71 15.38
N TYR A 341 -14.50 -19.65 15.80
CA TYR A 341 -15.93 -19.47 15.51
C TYR A 341 -16.24 -19.59 14.00
N PHE A 342 -15.46 -18.96 13.12
CA PHE A 342 -15.70 -19.07 11.67
C PHE A 342 -15.43 -20.49 11.13
N ARG A 343 -14.43 -21.19 11.68
CA ARG A 343 -14.14 -22.59 11.32
C ARG A 343 -15.30 -23.51 11.70
N GLU A 344 -15.81 -23.38 12.93
CA GLU A 344 -16.94 -24.18 13.43
C GLU A 344 -18.23 -23.93 12.64
N GLN A 345 -18.45 -22.69 12.21
CA GLN A 345 -19.58 -22.32 11.35
C GLN A 345 -19.38 -22.73 9.87
N GLN A 346 -18.32 -23.47 9.55
CA GLN A 346 -17.95 -23.88 8.19
C GLN A 346 -17.84 -22.72 7.19
N ARG A 347 -17.55 -21.51 7.68
CA ARG A 347 -17.34 -20.32 6.85
C ARG A 347 -15.87 -20.20 6.49
N GLN A 348 -15.42 -21.09 5.61
CA GLN A 348 -14.06 -21.04 5.07
C GLN A 348 -13.92 -19.98 3.97
N PRO A 349 -12.72 -19.41 3.77
CA PRO A 349 -12.48 -18.54 2.63
C PRO A 349 -12.64 -19.33 1.34
N SER A 350 -13.43 -18.79 0.42
CA SER A 350 -13.41 -19.21 -0.97
C SER A 350 -12.38 -18.36 -1.70
N PHE A 351 -11.23 -18.95 -2.02
CA PHE A 351 -10.21 -18.32 -2.82
C PHE A 351 -10.52 -18.56 -4.29
N ASP A 352 -10.66 -17.49 -5.07
CA ASP A 352 -10.81 -17.60 -6.51
C ASP A 352 -9.44 -17.94 -7.14
N GLU A 353 -9.35 -19.09 -7.81
CA GLU A 353 -8.13 -19.53 -8.49
C GLU A 353 -7.66 -18.50 -9.54
N LYS A 354 -8.60 -17.82 -10.20
CA LYS A 354 -8.26 -16.74 -11.15
C LYS A 354 -7.53 -15.63 -10.42
N PHE A 355 -8.01 -15.24 -9.24
CA PHE A 355 -7.40 -14.19 -8.44
C PHE A 355 -6.00 -14.57 -7.97
N ILE A 356 -5.80 -15.80 -7.47
CA ILE A 356 -4.47 -16.31 -7.10
C ILE A 356 -3.52 -16.28 -8.31
N SER A 357 -4.01 -16.67 -9.49
CA SER A 357 -3.21 -16.69 -10.72
C SER A 357 -2.82 -15.29 -11.17
N GLU A 358 -3.72 -14.30 -11.08
CA GLU A 358 -3.45 -12.90 -11.41
C GLU A 358 -2.38 -12.29 -10.50
N VAL A 359 -2.48 -12.51 -9.18
CA VAL A 359 -1.47 -12.07 -8.21
C VAL A 359 -0.11 -12.71 -8.49
N THR A 360 -0.10 -14.00 -8.80
CA THR A 360 1.13 -14.74 -9.12
C THR A 360 1.77 -14.25 -10.43
N ASN A 361 0.95 -13.95 -11.45
CA ASN A 361 1.42 -13.40 -12.72
C ASN A 361 1.94 -11.98 -12.54
N ALA A 362 1.27 -11.16 -11.72
CA ALA A 362 1.75 -9.83 -11.36
C ALA A 362 3.11 -9.87 -10.65
N ALA A 363 3.37 -10.89 -9.83
CA ALA A 363 4.66 -11.10 -9.15
C ALA A 363 5.79 -11.56 -10.09
N LYS A 364 5.47 -12.17 -11.24
CA LYS A 364 6.46 -12.60 -12.26
C LYS A 364 6.84 -11.47 -13.22
N GLY A 365 6.03 -10.43 -13.34
CA GLY A 365 6.23 -9.31 -14.25
C GLY A 365 7.21 -8.23 -13.77
N GLY A 366 8.37 -8.62 -13.25
CA GLY A 366 9.43 -7.69 -12.82
C GLY A 366 10.53 -7.56 -13.87
N ALA A 367 10.38 -6.60 -14.80
CA ALA A 367 11.44 -5.91 -15.57
C ALA A 367 10.87 -5.23 -16.84
N THR A 368 10.00 -4.24 -16.71
CA THR A 368 9.89 -3.13 -17.67
C THR A 368 9.24 -1.94 -16.96
N GLY A 369 10.02 -0.87 -16.78
CA GLY A 369 9.56 0.35 -16.15
C GLY A 369 8.52 1.08 -16.99
N GLY A 370 7.76 1.94 -16.32
CA GLY A 370 6.93 2.96 -16.97
C GLY A 370 5.49 2.54 -17.16
N VAL A 371 4.66 2.98 -16.23
CA VAL A 371 3.21 2.99 -16.39
C VAL A 371 2.87 3.94 -17.54
N PHE A 372 2.37 3.40 -18.64
CA PHE A 372 1.16 3.88 -19.33
C PHE A 372 0.58 2.75 -20.17
N GLY A 373 -0.68 2.41 -19.91
CA GLY A 373 -1.60 1.90 -20.92
C GLY A 373 -1.42 0.47 -21.39
N GLU A 374 -2.15 -0.42 -20.72
CA GLU A 374 -2.98 -1.47 -21.35
C GLU A 374 -2.32 -2.45 -22.30
N GLY A 375 -2.32 -3.71 -21.85
CA GLY A 375 -2.86 -4.81 -22.64
C GLY A 375 -1.97 -5.32 -23.76
N LYS A 376 -1.87 -6.64 -23.83
CA LYS A 376 -1.69 -7.34 -25.09
C LYS A 376 -2.91 -7.09 -26.00
N GLN A 377 -3.08 -5.86 -26.45
CA GLN A 377 -3.71 -5.56 -27.72
C GLN A 377 -2.55 -5.06 -28.58
N GLU A 378 -2.12 -5.91 -29.50
CA GLU A 378 -1.44 -5.44 -30.69
C GLU A 378 -2.29 -4.28 -31.22
N ASP A 379 -1.72 -3.07 -31.26
CA ASP A 379 -2.44 -1.91 -31.81
C ASP A 379 -2.88 -2.31 -33.23
N GLU A 380 -4.17 -2.18 -33.55
CA GLU A 380 -4.74 -2.60 -34.84
C GLU A 380 -3.98 -2.04 -36.05
N LEU A 381 -3.29 -0.91 -35.86
CA LEU A 381 -2.48 -0.25 -36.88
C LEU A 381 -1.00 -0.68 -36.89
N LEU A 382 -0.58 -1.63 -36.04
CA LEU A 382 0.81 -2.05 -35.91
C LEU A 382 1.34 -2.65 -37.22
N GLY A 383 0.60 -3.56 -37.85
CA GLY A 383 1.00 -4.13 -39.14
C GLY A 383 1.15 -3.05 -40.21
N GLU A 384 0.20 -2.11 -40.28
CA GLU A 384 0.25 -1.00 -41.23
C GLU A 384 1.42 -0.04 -40.95
N ALA A 385 1.70 0.22 -39.67
CA ALA A 385 2.79 1.06 -39.23
C ALA A 385 4.16 0.43 -39.54
N VAL A 386 4.31 -0.89 -39.34
CA VAL A 386 5.53 -1.64 -39.67
C VAL A 386 5.76 -1.62 -41.19
N ARG A 387 4.70 -1.79 -41.99
CA ARG A 387 4.78 -1.66 -43.46
C ARG A 387 5.29 -0.29 -43.89
N ILE A 388 4.74 0.80 -43.33
CA ILE A 388 5.17 2.17 -43.65
C ILE A 388 6.65 2.40 -43.33
N VAL A 389 7.11 1.87 -42.19
CA VAL A 389 8.51 1.98 -41.78
C VAL A 389 9.42 1.17 -42.70
N LEU A 390 9.00 -0.02 -43.10
CA LEU A 390 9.71 -0.88 -44.03
C LEU A 390 9.87 -0.23 -45.41
N GLU A 391 8.79 0.34 -45.96
CA GLU A 391 8.79 1.08 -47.23
C GLU A 391 9.64 2.35 -47.18
N SER A 392 9.63 3.06 -46.04
CA SER A 392 10.31 4.35 -45.89
C SER A 392 11.79 4.21 -45.48
N GLY A 393 12.25 3.00 -45.12
CA GLY A 393 13.62 2.71 -44.71
C GLY A 393 14.09 3.41 -43.41
N SER A 394 13.18 4.10 -42.71
CA SER A 394 13.48 4.82 -41.46
C SER A 394 12.20 5.02 -40.64
N ALA A 395 12.33 5.06 -39.31
CA ALA A 395 11.20 5.20 -38.39
C ALA A 395 11.27 6.52 -37.60
N SER A 396 10.20 7.31 -37.66
CA SER A 396 10.04 8.51 -36.83
C SER A 396 8.59 8.74 -36.44
N ILE A 397 8.38 9.33 -35.25
CA ILE A 397 7.06 9.57 -34.68
C ILE A 397 6.22 10.46 -35.61
N SER A 398 6.79 11.56 -36.12
CA SER A 398 6.10 12.49 -37.03
C SER A 398 5.68 11.84 -38.35
N MET A 399 6.46 10.88 -38.85
CA MET A 399 6.13 10.14 -40.08
C MET A 399 4.90 9.25 -39.87
N ILE A 400 4.89 8.46 -38.79
CA ILE A 400 3.76 7.59 -38.42
C ILE A 400 2.50 8.44 -38.15
N GLN A 401 2.66 9.57 -37.45
CA GLN A 401 1.57 10.51 -37.16
C GLN A 401 0.89 11.01 -38.46
N ARG A 402 1.69 11.37 -39.48
CA ARG A 402 1.17 11.92 -40.74
C ARG A 402 0.60 10.83 -41.66
N ARG A 403 1.23 9.66 -41.73
CA ARG A 403 0.83 8.56 -42.63
C ARG A 403 -0.41 7.82 -42.13
N LEU A 404 -0.50 7.54 -40.83
CA LEU A 404 -1.64 6.84 -40.22
C LEU A 404 -2.72 7.78 -39.67
N ARG A 405 -2.52 9.10 -39.76
CA ARG A 405 -3.43 10.13 -39.21
C ARG A 405 -3.78 9.90 -37.73
N VAL A 406 -2.82 9.42 -36.94
CA VAL A 406 -2.97 9.18 -35.51
C VAL A 406 -2.39 10.34 -34.69
N GLY A 407 -2.79 10.47 -33.42
CA GLY A 407 -2.19 11.46 -32.51
C GLY A 407 -0.75 11.13 -32.13
N TYR A 408 0.02 12.13 -31.69
CA TYR A 408 1.43 11.99 -31.31
C TYR A 408 1.68 10.84 -30.31
N ALA A 409 0.83 10.74 -29.27
CA ALA A 409 0.96 9.70 -28.25
C ALA A 409 0.81 8.27 -28.81
N ARG A 410 -0.09 8.07 -29.79
CA ARG A 410 -0.29 6.76 -30.44
C ARG A 410 0.82 6.45 -31.43
N ALA A 411 1.31 7.46 -32.18
CA ALA A 411 2.46 7.31 -33.05
C ALA A 411 3.76 6.97 -32.29
N ALA A 412 3.98 7.60 -31.12
CA ALA A 412 5.10 7.29 -30.24
C ALA A 412 5.01 5.84 -29.73
N ARG A 413 3.82 5.44 -29.23
CA ARG A 413 3.55 4.08 -28.79
C ARG A 413 3.82 3.03 -29.88
N LEU A 414 3.40 3.28 -31.12
CA LEU A 414 3.65 2.37 -32.25
C LEU A 414 5.15 2.20 -32.51
N ILE A 415 5.95 3.28 -32.44
CA ILE A 415 7.41 3.21 -32.59
C ILE A 415 8.06 2.45 -31.43
N ASP A 416 7.59 2.65 -30.21
CA ASP A 416 8.12 1.95 -29.03
C ASP A 416 7.78 0.45 -29.07
N ILE A 417 6.58 0.08 -29.53
CA ILE A 417 6.20 -1.33 -29.77
C ILE A 417 7.11 -1.95 -30.83
N MET A 418 7.39 -1.25 -31.94
CA MET A 418 8.31 -1.74 -32.98
C MET A 418 9.74 -1.92 -32.46
N GLU A 419 10.22 -1.05 -31.56
CA GLU A 419 11.53 -1.20 -30.93
C GLU A 419 11.57 -2.46 -30.05
N GLN A 420 10.54 -2.66 -29.23
CA GLN A 420 10.43 -3.82 -28.33
C GLN A 420 10.39 -5.15 -29.09
N HIS A 421 9.77 -5.18 -30.27
CA HIS A 421 9.73 -6.37 -31.13
C HIS A 421 10.98 -6.53 -31.99
N GLY A 422 11.93 -5.59 -31.91
CA GLY A 422 13.14 -5.61 -32.72
C GLY A 422 12.92 -5.28 -34.19
N TYR A 423 11.79 -4.65 -34.56
CA TYR A 423 11.51 -4.21 -35.92
C TYR A 423 12.24 -2.93 -36.29
N VAL A 424 12.53 -2.07 -35.30
CA VAL A 424 13.32 -0.85 -35.46
C VAL A 424 14.39 -0.74 -34.38
N SER A 425 15.46 -0.02 -34.66
CA SER A 425 16.52 0.23 -33.69
C SER A 425 16.06 1.11 -32.53
N GLY A 426 16.79 1.06 -31.42
CA GLY A 426 16.58 1.95 -30.30
C GLY A 426 16.85 3.41 -30.62
N PHE A 427 16.51 4.27 -29.66
CA PHE A 427 16.63 5.73 -29.77
C PHE A 427 18.11 6.16 -29.85
N ASP A 428 18.51 6.75 -30.99
CA ASP A 428 19.86 7.27 -31.25
C ASP A 428 19.84 8.80 -31.44
N GLY A 429 19.34 9.51 -30.42
CA GLY A 429 19.34 10.98 -30.38
C GLY A 429 18.44 11.64 -31.44
N SER A 430 19.01 12.49 -32.30
CA SER A 430 18.26 13.28 -33.30
C SER A 430 18.07 12.58 -34.65
N LYS A 431 18.62 11.37 -34.82
CA LYS A 431 18.52 10.62 -36.08
C LYS A 431 17.29 9.71 -36.10
N PRO A 432 16.64 9.53 -37.27
CA PRO A 432 15.53 8.60 -37.40
C PRO A 432 16.01 7.15 -37.16
N ARG A 433 15.16 6.35 -36.50
CA ARG A 433 15.50 4.98 -36.10
C ARG A 433 15.66 4.09 -37.34
N ARG A 434 16.62 3.18 -37.33
CA ARG A 434 16.90 2.27 -38.44
C ARG A 434 15.91 1.12 -38.43
N VAL A 435 15.54 0.65 -39.61
CA VAL A 435 14.64 -0.51 -39.76
C VAL A 435 15.46 -1.80 -39.67
N LEU A 436 15.00 -2.74 -38.85
CA LEU A 436 15.66 -4.01 -38.57
C LEU A 436 14.88 -5.22 -39.10
N ILE A 437 13.56 -5.08 -39.29
CA ILE A 437 12.70 -6.11 -39.89
C ILE A 437 12.93 -6.23 -41.42
N LYS A 438 12.89 -7.45 -41.95
CA LYS A 438 12.97 -7.75 -43.40
C LYS A 438 11.59 -8.01 -44.00
N GLN A 439 11.44 -7.80 -45.31
CA GLN A 439 10.18 -8.05 -46.05
C GLN A 439 9.62 -9.46 -45.79
N SER A 440 10.46 -10.50 -45.90
CA SER A 440 10.05 -11.89 -45.67
C SER A 440 9.58 -12.18 -44.24
N GLU A 441 10.06 -11.41 -43.26
CA GLU A 441 9.65 -11.52 -41.86
C GLU A 441 8.35 -10.77 -41.60
N TYR A 442 8.15 -9.62 -42.27
CA TYR A 442 6.88 -8.90 -42.28
C TYR A 442 5.75 -9.77 -42.86
N ASP A 443 5.99 -10.41 -44.01
CA ASP A 443 4.98 -11.25 -44.68
C ASP A 443 4.60 -12.45 -43.79
N ARG A 444 5.55 -13.04 -43.06
CA ARG A 444 5.27 -14.14 -42.11
C ARG A 444 4.43 -13.70 -40.91
N LEU A 445 4.62 -12.46 -40.44
CA LEU A 445 4.02 -11.95 -39.20
C LEU A 445 2.67 -11.26 -39.44
N PHE A 446 2.48 -10.62 -40.60
CA PHE A 446 1.32 -9.77 -40.90
C PHE A 446 0.63 -10.10 -42.23
N GLY A 447 1.14 -11.06 -43.02
CA GLY A 447 0.66 -11.38 -44.37
C GLY A 447 -0.64 -12.20 -44.46
N GLY A 448 -1.37 -12.39 -43.35
CA GLY A 448 -2.62 -13.17 -43.33
C GLY A 448 -3.87 -12.33 -43.58
N ALA A 449 -4.06 -11.83 -44.80
CA ALA A 449 -5.37 -11.39 -45.33
C ALA A 449 -5.29 -11.11 -46.84
N GLY A 450 -5.57 -12.12 -47.68
CA GLY A 450 -5.87 -11.93 -49.10
C GLY A 450 -5.38 -13.07 -49.99
N GLU A 451 -6.34 -13.79 -50.59
CA GLU A 451 -6.24 -14.73 -51.73
C GLU A 451 -5.96 -16.21 -51.39
N GLU A 452 -7.06 -16.93 -51.09
CA GLU A 452 -7.22 -18.34 -51.47
C GLU A 452 -7.92 -18.43 -52.84
N ASP A 453 -7.48 -19.45 -53.60
CA ASP A 453 -8.05 -20.13 -54.76
C ASP A 453 -7.93 -19.52 -56.18
N ASP A 454 -7.06 -20.15 -56.98
CA ASP A 454 -7.52 -20.92 -58.14
C ASP A 454 -6.52 -22.04 -58.51
N PRO A 455 -6.84 -23.33 -58.26
CA PRO A 455 -6.06 -24.46 -58.74
C PRO A 455 -6.78 -25.17 -59.90
N ASP A 456 -7.07 -24.51 -61.02
CA ASP A 456 -7.24 -25.18 -62.32
C ASP A 456 -7.34 -24.19 -63.50
N ALA A 457 -6.20 -23.88 -64.12
CA ALA A 457 -6.14 -23.38 -65.48
C ALA A 457 -5.02 -24.07 -66.27
N ALA A 458 -5.45 -25.14 -66.95
CA ALA A 458 -4.83 -25.92 -68.02
C ALA A 458 -3.69 -25.27 -68.84
N ASP A 459 -2.60 -26.02 -68.93
CA ASP A 459 -2.07 -26.64 -70.16
C ASP A 459 -1.76 -25.74 -71.38
N SER A 460 -0.47 -25.61 -71.71
CA SER A 460 0.14 -25.99 -73.01
C SER A 460 1.37 -25.15 -73.38
N LEU A 461 2.51 -25.84 -73.53
CA LEU A 461 3.51 -25.76 -74.62
C LEU A 461 4.93 -26.10 -74.12
N SER A 462 5.36 -27.31 -74.50
CA SER A 462 6.73 -27.87 -74.49
C SER A 462 7.58 -27.29 -75.66
N PRO A 463 8.79 -27.83 -75.95
CA PRO A 463 10.05 -27.94 -75.20
C PRO A 463 11.24 -27.39 -76.04
N GLU A 464 12.49 -27.44 -75.54
CA GLU A 464 13.79 -27.62 -76.27
C GLU A 464 14.95 -27.06 -75.42
N GLU A 465 15.87 -27.93 -74.96
CA GLU A 465 17.24 -28.17 -75.51
C GLU A 465 18.24 -27.07 -75.10
N ASP A 466 19.23 -27.43 -74.27
CA ASP A 466 20.56 -27.82 -74.76
C ASP A 466 21.60 -27.82 -73.61
N VAL A 467 22.27 -28.96 -73.47
CA VAL A 467 23.54 -29.10 -72.76
C VAL A 467 24.65 -28.85 -73.79
N PRO A 468 25.75 -28.17 -73.42
CA PRO A 468 27.02 -28.78 -73.77
C PRO A 468 28.07 -28.77 -72.64
N PRO A 469 29.10 -29.63 -72.76
CA PRO A 469 30.02 -30.02 -71.69
C PRO A 469 31.37 -29.29 -71.78
N PHE A 470 32.20 -29.34 -70.74
CA PHE A 470 33.60 -29.81 -70.82
C PHE A 470 34.34 -29.72 -69.47
N ASP A 471 35.10 -30.79 -69.21
CA ASP A 471 36.17 -30.94 -68.21
C ASP A 471 37.33 -29.96 -68.40
N THR A 472 38.07 -29.70 -67.30
CA THR A 472 39.51 -29.95 -67.23
C THR A 472 39.99 -30.07 -65.78
N ASP A 473 40.75 -31.13 -65.54
CA ASP A 473 41.59 -31.42 -64.39
C ASP A 473 42.57 -30.28 -64.02
N THR A 474 42.95 -30.21 -62.73
CA THR A 474 44.36 -30.15 -62.32
C THR A 474 44.52 -30.41 -60.81
N GLU A 475 45.13 -31.57 -60.51
CA GLU A 475 46.22 -31.88 -59.56
C GLU A 475 46.58 -30.81 -58.50
N GLU A 476 46.62 -31.12 -57.20
CA GLU A 476 47.61 -31.92 -56.43
C GLU A 476 48.75 -31.08 -55.82
N GLU A 477 49.10 -31.44 -54.57
CA GLU A 477 50.31 -31.14 -53.79
C GLU A 477 50.56 -29.72 -53.22
N ALA A 478 50.33 -29.57 -51.90
CA ALA A 478 51.37 -29.49 -50.86
C ALA A 478 50.77 -29.45 -49.45
#